data_AF-A0A3Q8S897-F1
#
_entry.id   AF-A0A3Q8S897-F1
#
_cell.length_a   1.000
_cell.length_b   1.000
_cell.length_c   1.000
_cell.angle_alpha   90.00
_cell.angle_beta   90.00
_cell.angle_gamma   90.00
#
_symmetry.space_group_name_H-M   'P 1'
#
loop_
_entity.id
_entity.type
_entity.pdbx_description
1 polymer ?
#
loop_
_entity_poly.entity_id
_entity_poly.type
_entity_poly.pdbx_seq_one_letter_code
_entity_poly.pdbx_strand_id
1 'polypeptide(L)'
;MLEDVKKRLESFGYAVTDSDTWVLDFIIQKTESHIKNQCNTPTVPEGLHHIAVDMAVGEFLLGKKSIGQLTGFDLEAAVKSIQEGDTNITFALGEGSKTPEARLDLLINFLLHPETNYAAFRCIKW
;
A
#
# COMPACT_ATOMS: atom_id res chain seq x y z
N MET A 1 -2.34 0.20 -13.44
CA MET A 1 -1.72 0.52 -12.14
C MET A 1 -2.30 1.80 -11.54
N LEU A 2 -2.21 2.98 -12.19
CA LEU A 2 -2.78 4.23 -11.63
C LEU A 2 -4.28 4.12 -11.28
N GLU A 3 -5.10 3.57 -12.18
CA GLU A 3 -6.54 3.36 -11.93
C GLU A 3 -6.80 2.34 -10.80
N ASP A 4 -5.96 1.31 -10.68
CA ASP A 4 -6.08 0.30 -9.62
C ASP A 4 -5.73 0.89 -8.24
N VAL A 5 -4.71 1.75 -8.20
CA VAL A 5 -4.30 2.52 -7.01
C VAL A 5 -5.40 3.49 -6.57
N LYS A 6 -6.05 4.18 -7.51
CA LYS A 6 -7.22 5.04 -7.21
C LYS A 6 -8.37 4.24 -6.60
N LYS A 7 -8.77 3.14 -7.21
CA LYS A 7 -9.84 2.26 -6.68
C LYS A 7 -9.52 1.72 -5.29
N ARG A 8 -8.24 1.40 -5.05
CA ARG A 8 -7.77 0.93 -3.74
C ARG A 8 -7.85 2.04 -2.69
N LEU A 9 -7.48 3.27 -3.04
CA LEU A 9 -7.63 4.45 -2.17
C LEU A 9 -9.10 4.80 -1.90
N GLU A 10 -9.97 4.71 -2.91
CA GLU A 10 -11.41 4.90 -2.77
C GLU A 10 -12.02 3.87 -1.79
N SER A 11 -11.54 2.62 -1.81
CA SER A 11 -11.96 1.58 -0.87
C SER A 11 -11.61 1.92 0.59
N PHE A 12 -10.59 2.76 0.80
CA PHE A 12 -10.21 3.28 2.12
C PHE A 12 -10.89 4.61 2.48
N GLY A 13 -11.83 5.07 1.64
CA GLY A 13 -12.54 6.33 1.84
C GLY A 13 -11.71 7.58 1.50
N TYR A 14 -10.57 7.43 0.82
CA TYR A 14 -9.76 8.57 0.39
C TYR A 14 -10.15 9.04 -1.00
N ALA A 15 -10.64 10.28 -1.11
CA ALA A 15 -10.90 10.92 -2.40
C ALA A 15 -9.60 11.51 -2.98
N VAL A 16 -9.11 10.88 -4.04
CA VAL A 16 -7.89 11.33 -4.75
C VAL A 16 -8.16 12.68 -5.43
N THR A 17 -7.35 13.69 -5.13
CA THR A 17 -7.41 15.00 -5.81
C THR A 17 -6.50 15.05 -7.03
N ASP A 18 -6.71 16.01 -7.94
CA ASP A 18 -5.83 16.22 -9.10
C ASP A 18 -4.36 16.45 -8.69
N SER A 19 -4.13 17.16 -7.57
CA SER A 19 -2.80 17.38 -7.00
C SER A 19 -2.13 16.07 -6.54
N ASP A 20 -2.92 15.09 -6.11
CA ASP A 20 -2.43 13.78 -5.67
C ASP A 20 -2.10 12.88 -6.87
N THR A 21 -2.71 13.10 -8.02
CA THR A 21 -2.49 12.28 -9.21
C THR A 21 -1.03 12.34 -9.68
N TRP A 22 -0.39 13.51 -9.60
CA TRP A 22 1.03 13.64 -9.90
C TRP A 22 1.91 12.88 -8.89
N VAL A 23 1.58 12.99 -7.59
CA VAL A 23 2.31 12.29 -6.52
C VAL A 23 2.15 10.78 -6.66
N LEU A 24 0.95 10.31 -6.99
CA LEU A 24 0.66 8.90 -7.22
C LEU A 24 1.43 8.37 -8.43
N ASP A 25 1.48 9.11 -9.54
CA ASP A 25 2.27 8.70 -10.71
C ASP A 25 3.75 8.57 -10.36
N PHE A 26 4.30 9.54 -9.63
CA PHE A 26 5.69 9.50 -9.16
C PHE A 26 5.95 8.28 -8.25
N ILE A 27 5.06 8.01 -7.29
CA ILE A 27 5.19 6.86 -6.38
C ILE A 27 5.08 5.55 -7.16
N ILE A 28 4.14 5.43 -8.10
CA ILE A 28 3.99 4.25 -8.96
C ILE A 28 5.29 3.99 -9.73
N GLN A 29 5.86 5.01 -10.39
CA GLN A 29 7.12 4.88 -11.11
C GLN A 29 8.27 4.42 -10.20
N LYS A 30 8.31 4.95 -8.96
CA LYS A 30 9.30 4.56 -7.95
C LYS A 30 9.10 3.10 -7.51
N THR A 31 7.87 2.68 -7.21
CA THR A 31 7.54 1.31 -6.82
C THR A 31 7.85 0.33 -7.95
N GLU A 32 7.49 0.65 -9.19
CA GLU A 32 7.85 -0.16 -10.35
C GLU A 32 9.36 -0.30 -10.50
N SER A 33 10.11 0.80 -10.35
CA SER A 33 11.57 0.79 -10.43
C SER A 33 12.20 -0.05 -9.32
N HIS A 34 11.64 0.02 -8.10
CA HIS A 34 12.07 -0.82 -6.98
C HIS A 34 11.86 -2.31 -7.31
N ILE A 35 10.68 -2.70 -7.79
CA ILE A 35 10.38 -4.10 -8.15
C ILE A 35 11.28 -4.57 -9.31
N LYS A 36 11.41 -3.77 -10.37
CA LYS A 36 12.28 -4.07 -11.53
C LYS A 36 13.73 -4.29 -11.09
N ASN A 37 14.24 -3.46 -10.19
CA ASN A 37 15.58 -3.63 -9.62
C ASN A 37 15.69 -4.89 -8.74
N GLN A 38 14.69 -5.18 -7.91
CA GLN A 38 14.70 -6.36 -7.04
C GLN A 38 14.60 -7.67 -7.83
N CYS A 39 13.79 -7.70 -8.89
CA CYS A 39 13.61 -8.87 -9.76
C CYS A 39 14.63 -8.95 -10.90
N ASN A 40 15.40 -7.88 -11.14
CA ASN A 40 16.27 -7.73 -12.31
C ASN A 40 15.52 -7.99 -13.64
N THR A 41 14.28 -7.49 -13.71
CA THR A 41 13.40 -7.61 -14.88
C THR A 41 13.07 -6.22 -15.44
N PRO A 42 12.91 -6.08 -16.78
CA PRO A 42 12.54 -4.81 -17.39
C PRO A 42 11.08 -4.42 -17.11
N THR A 43 10.24 -5.37 -16.73
CA THR A 43 8.81 -5.19 -16.45
C THR A 43 8.45 -5.77 -15.09
N VAL A 44 7.39 -5.24 -14.47
CA VAL A 44 6.82 -5.80 -13.24
C VAL A 44 6.13 -7.12 -13.58
N PRO A 45 6.48 -8.25 -12.95
CA PRO A 45 5.79 -9.52 -13.14
C PRO A 45 4.32 -9.41 -12.72
N GLU A 46 3.42 -10.08 -13.44
CA GLU A 46 1.96 -10.01 -13.17
C GLU A 46 1.61 -10.46 -11.74
N GLY A 47 2.31 -11.49 -11.22
CA GLY A 47 2.15 -11.94 -9.83
C GLY A 47 2.56 -10.90 -8.77
N LEU A 48 3.30 -9.86 -9.16
CA LEU A 48 3.69 -8.74 -8.31
C LEU A 48 2.83 -7.49 -8.56
N HIS A 49 1.91 -7.50 -9.53
CA HIS A 49 1.10 -6.32 -9.87
C HIS A 49 0.23 -5.85 -8.70
N HIS A 50 -0.46 -6.78 -8.03
CA HIS A 50 -1.27 -6.45 -6.85
C HIS A 50 -0.42 -5.93 -5.69
N ILE A 51 0.77 -6.52 -5.49
CA ILE A 51 1.72 -6.10 -4.46
C ILE A 51 2.27 -4.70 -4.79
N ALA A 52 2.53 -4.41 -6.08
CA ALA A 52 2.96 -3.10 -6.53
C ALA A 52 1.88 -2.04 -6.25
N VAL A 53 0.60 -2.37 -6.50
CA VAL A 53 -0.53 -1.47 -6.22
C VAL A 53 -0.62 -1.19 -4.72
N ASP A 54 -0.58 -2.21 -3.87
CA ASP A 54 -0.62 -2.02 -2.41
C ASP A 54 0.60 -1.23 -1.91
N MET A 55 1.82 -1.51 -2.41
CA MET A 55 3.02 -0.76 -2.03
C MET A 55 2.93 0.71 -2.40
N ALA A 56 2.41 1.03 -3.60
CA ALA A 56 2.21 2.42 -4.02
C ALA A 56 1.19 3.15 -3.14
N VAL A 57 0.10 2.47 -2.74
CA VAL A 57 -0.90 3.02 -1.81
C VAL A 57 -0.31 3.21 -0.42
N GLY A 58 0.45 2.25 0.09
CA GLY A 58 1.12 2.33 1.39
C GLY A 58 2.12 3.48 1.46
N GLU A 59 2.94 3.66 0.41
CA GLU A 59 3.90 4.76 0.34
C GLU A 59 3.21 6.14 0.23
N PHE A 60 2.12 6.22 -0.52
CA PHE A 60 1.30 7.43 -0.60
C PHE A 60 0.68 7.81 0.76
N LEU A 61 0.09 6.84 1.46
CA LEU A 61 -0.49 7.03 2.78
C LEU A 61 0.58 7.41 3.82
N LEU A 62 1.77 6.81 3.75
CA LEU A 62 2.90 7.19 4.59
C LEU A 62 3.32 8.65 4.34
N GLY A 63 3.45 9.05 3.08
CA GLY A 63 3.78 10.42 2.71
C GLY A 63 2.73 11.42 3.23
N LYS A 64 1.45 11.12 3.03
CA LYS A 64 0.32 11.92 3.51
C LYS A 64 0.25 12.00 5.04
N LYS A 65 0.62 10.92 5.74
CA LYS A 65 0.77 10.89 7.20
C LYS A 65 1.90 11.81 7.66
N SER A 66 3.08 11.71 7.04
CA SER A 66 4.24 12.51 7.43
C SER A 66 4.03 14.02 7.29
N ILE A 67 3.19 14.45 6.34
CA ILE A 67 2.83 15.86 6.15
C ILE A 67 1.58 16.28 6.93
N GLY A 68 0.96 15.38 7.70
CA GLY A 68 -0.22 15.66 8.52
C GLY A 68 -1.50 15.95 7.72
N GLN A 69 -1.58 15.55 6.44
CA GLN A 69 -2.71 15.85 5.54
C GLN A 69 -3.72 14.69 5.40
N LEU A 70 -3.71 13.72 6.30
CA LEU A 70 -4.71 12.65 6.35
C LEU A 70 -5.99 13.14 7.06
N THR A 71 -6.73 14.04 6.41
CA THR A 71 -8.06 14.46 6.86
C THR A 71 -9.14 13.68 6.11
N GLY A 72 -9.96 12.89 6.82
CA GLY A 72 -11.09 12.16 6.22
C GLY A 72 -10.81 10.70 5.83
N PHE A 73 -9.75 10.08 6.34
CA PHE A 73 -9.49 8.66 6.14
C PHE A 73 -10.36 7.80 7.06
N ASP A 74 -11.18 6.90 6.49
CA ASP A 74 -12.02 6.00 7.27
C ASP A 74 -11.23 4.79 7.73
N LEU A 75 -10.68 4.91 8.94
CA LEU A 75 -9.91 3.85 9.58
C LEU A 75 -10.76 2.60 9.86
N GLU A 76 -12.08 2.72 10.04
CA GLU A 76 -12.93 1.54 10.25
C GLU A 76 -13.14 0.77 8.95
N ALA A 77 -13.36 1.46 7.83
CA ALA A 77 -13.46 0.85 6.51
C ALA A 77 -12.15 0.13 6.13
N ALA A 78 -11.01 0.76 6.38
CA ALA A 78 -9.70 0.15 6.10
C ALA A 78 -9.42 -1.09 6.96
N VAL A 79 -9.78 -1.07 8.24
CA VAL A 79 -9.64 -2.23 9.14
C VAL A 79 -10.53 -3.39 8.70
N LYS A 80 -11.74 -3.11 8.22
CA LYS A 80 -12.64 -4.13 7.68
C LYS A 80 -12.08 -4.80 6.43
N SER A 81 -11.49 -4.04 5.51
CA SER A 81 -10.85 -4.62 4.32
C SER A 81 -9.66 -5.53 4.64
N ILE A 82 -8.91 -5.28 5.73
CA ILE A 82 -7.83 -6.17 6.18
C ILE A 82 -8.42 -7.48 6.73
N GLN A 83 -9.49 -7.40 7.53
CA GLN A 83 -10.16 -8.56 8.11
C GLN A 83 -10.77 -9.49 7.03
N GLU A 84 -11.26 -8.93 5.92
CA GLU A 84 -11.84 -9.69 4.80
C GLU A 84 -10.78 -10.38 3.91
N GLY A 85 -9.51 -9.97 3.97
CA GLY A 85 -8.43 -10.35 3.06
C GLY A 85 -7.57 -11.56 3.46
N ASP A 86 -8.05 -12.46 4.31
CA ASP A 86 -7.35 -13.72 4.68
C ASP A 86 -6.10 -13.57 5.59
N THR A 87 -5.98 -12.44 6.29
CA THR A 87 -5.15 -12.36 7.50
C THR A 87 -6.01 -11.83 8.64
N ASN A 88 -6.49 -12.74 9.49
CA ASN A 88 -7.16 -12.37 10.72
C ASN A 88 -6.11 -11.85 11.71
N ILE A 89 -5.56 -10.65 11.43
CA ILE A 89 -4.95 -9.84 12.46
C ILE A 89 -6.14 -9.49 13.36
N THR A 90 -6.34 -10.31 14.38
CA THR A 90 -7.34 -10.09 15.42
C THR A 90 -6.98 -8.76 16.08
N PHE A 91 -7.56 -7.68 15.56
CA PHE A 91 -7.67 -6.43 16.27
C PHE A 91 -8.54 -6.74 17.47
N ALA A 92 -7.92 -7.17 18.56
CA ALA A 92 -8.61 -7.45 19.80
C ALA A 92 -9.36 -6.18 20.18
N LEU A 93 -10.67 -6.19 19.94
CA LEU A 93 -11.65 -5.21 20.40
C LEU A 93 -11.85 -5.34 21.93
N GLY A 94 -10.77 -5.64 22.65
CA GLY A 94 -10.71 -5.89 24.08
C GLY A 94 -9.52 -5.13 24.66
N GLU A 95 -9.82 -4.07 25.40
CA GLU A 95 -8.98 -3.48 26.46
C GLU A 95 -7.49 -3.22 26.15
N GLY A 96 -7.20 -2.58 25.01
CA GLY A 96 -5.85 -2.12 24.70
C GLY A 96 -5.85 -1.16 23.54
N SER A 97 -6.31 0.07 23.78
CA SER A 97 -6.52 1.12 22.77
C SER A 97 -5.25 1.45 21.98
N LYS A 98 -4.98 0.72 20.90
CA LYS A 98 -4.04 1.20 19.87
C LYS A 98 -4.65 2.49 19.33
N THR A 99 -3.92 3.60 19.49
CA THR A 99 -4.31 4.91 18.98
C THR A 99 -4.65 4.83 17.49
N PRO A 100 -5.55 5.68 16.97
CA PRO A 100 -5.88 5.73 15.55
C PRO A 100 -4.63 5.79 14.64
N GLU A 101 -3.59 6.48 15.10
CA GLU A 101 -2.30 6.58 14.43
C GLU A 101 -1.53 5.25 14.36
N ALA A 102 -1.55 4.47 15.45
CA ALA A 102 -0.91 3.15 15.49
C ALA A 102 -1.64 2.13 14.61
N ARG A 103 -2.96 2.28 14.44
CA ARG A 103 -3.74 1.46 13.49
C ARG A 103 -3.37 1.79 12.04
N LEU A 104 -3.22 3.08 11.75
CA LEU A 104 -2.76 3.56 10.44
C LEU A 104 -1.33 3.08 10.13
N ASP A 105 -0.42 3.10 11.11
CA ASP A 105 0.94 2.54 10.93
C ASP A 105 0.92 1.06 10.55
N LEU A 106 0.06 0.26 11.19
CA LEU A 106 -0.06 -1.16 10.89
C LEU A 106 -0.63 -1.41 9.49
N LEU A 107 -1.64 -0.62 9.07
CA LEU A 107 -2.18 -0.68 7.72
C LEU A 107 -1.11 -0.33 6.67
N ILE A 108 -0.36 0.75 6.91
CA ILE A 108 0.74 1.15 6.02
C ILE A 108 1.80 0.04 5.95
N ASN A 109 2.15 -0.56 7.08
CA ASN A 109 3.12 -1.65 7.12
C ASN A 109 2.63 -2.89 6.35
N PHE A 110 1.36 -3.23 6.49
CA PHE A 110 0.72 -4.32 5.73
C PHE A 110 0.77 -4.06 4.22
N LEU A 111 0.41 -2.84 3.79
CA LEU A 111 0.42 -2.45 2.37
C LEU A 111 1.84 -2.39 1.77
N LEU A 112 2.86 -2.10 2.58
CA LEU A 112 4.25 -2.07 2.13
C LEU A 112 4.84 -3.47 1.86
N HIS A 113 4.13 -4.56 2.22
CA HIS A 113 4.51 -5.95 1.97
C HIS A 113 6.01 -6.25 2.16
N PRO A 114 6.60 -5.98 3.35
CA PRO A 114 8.04 -6.08 3.59
C PRO A 114 8.61 -7.50 3.38
N GLU A 115 7.76 -8.53 3.48
CA GLU A 115 8.14 -9.94 3.29
C GLU A 115 7.91 -10.47 1.87
N THR A 116 7.67 -9.59 0.89
CA THR A 116 7.48 -10.01 -0.51
C THR A 116 8.67 -10.83 -0.99
N ASN A 117 8.43 -12.09 -1.36
CA ASN A 117 9.47 -12.96 -1.88
C ASN A 117 9.79 -12.63 -3.36
N TYR A 118 10.63 -11.62 -3.55
CA TYR A 118 11.12 -11.22 -4.87
C TYR A 118 11.98 -12.30 -5.54
N ALA A 119 12.54 -13.24 -4.77
CA ALA A 119 13.45 -14.26 -5.29
C ALA A 119 12.74 -15.24 -6.25
N ALA A 120 11.44 -15.49 -6.05
CA ALA A 120 10.64 -16.32 -6.95
C ALA A 120 10.51 -15.74 -8.37
N PHE A 121 10.68 -14.42 -8.52
CA PHE A 121 10.54 -13.71 -9.79
C PHE A 121 11.87 -13.15 -10.33
N ARG A 122 13.00 -13.45 -9.67
CA ARG A 122 14.30 -12.94 -10.10
C ARG A 122 14.78 -13.65 -11.37
N CYS A 123 15.15 -12.87 -12.39
CA CYS A 123 15.95 -13.36 -13.49
C CYS A 123 17.43 -13.17 -13.19
N ILE A 124 18.19 -14.26 -13.07
CA ILE A 124 19.65 -14.21 -12.88
C ILE A 124 20.27 -13.71 -14.19
N LYS A 125 20.88 -12.51 -14.17
CA LYS A 125 21.86 -12.14 -15.19
C LYS A 125 23.20 -12.74 -14.79
N TRP A 126 23.68 -13.66 -15.62
CA TRP A 126 25.06 -14.13 -15.60
C TRP A 126 26.00 -13.07 -16.20
#